data_AF-A0A432ZPN5-F1
#
_entry.id   AF-A0A432ZPN5-F1
#
_cell.length_a   1.000
_cell.length_b   1.000
_cell.length_c   1.000
_cell.angle_alpha   90.00
_cell.angle_beta   90.00
_cell.angle_gamma   90.00
#
_symmetry.space_group_name_H-M   'P 1'
#
loop_
_entity.id
_entity.type
_entity.pdbx_description
1 polymer ?
#
loop_
_entity_poly.entity_id
_entity_poly.type
_entity_poly.pdbx_seq_one_letter_code
_entity_poly.pdbx_strand_id
1 'polypeptide(L)'
;MLATSMQGRSLLEFIVALACGTLLLLAVERLWFWQAAMHYQSVTDNAAWLDASKLLQQLLQDAENTDTRTLTSGEQQQCVLLPQKNGTTLGFRIKSHQIQRQKYARNCQQRGWQTMSSSLHYWVEDVAVDYLTATANTAPLLLWRLAIKTRENHRFVFTRQQVLQP
;
A
#
# COMPACT_ATOMS: atom_id res chain seq x y z
N MET A 1 -3.43 79.30 -4.38
CA MET A 1 -4.39 78.21 -4.08
C MET A 1 -4.10 77.03 -4.99
N LEU A 2 -4.13 75.82 -4.41
CA LEU A 2 -4.23 74.51 -5.05
C LEU A 2 -3.04 74.01 -5.90
N ALA A 3 -2.03 73.47 -5.23
CA ALA A 3 -1.05 72.55 -5.83
C ALA A 3 -0.63 71.45 -4.83
N THR A 4 -1.58 70.70 -4.27
CA THR A 4 -1.27 69.57 -3.36
C THR A 4 -2.15 68.32 -3.56
N SER A 5 -3.17 68.32 -4.43
CA SER A 5 -4.07 67.15 -4.56
C SER A 5 -3.62 66.09 -5.57
N MET A 6 -2.58 66.33 -6.38
CA MET A 6 -2.12 65.38 -7.41
C MET A 6 -1.08 64.36 -6.91
N GLN A 7 -0.36 64.62 -5.82
CA GLN A 7 0.69 63.72 -5.33
C GLN A 7 0.16 62.55 -4.47
N GLY A 8 -0.98 62.72 -3.80
CA GLY A 8 -1.55 61.68 -2.94
C GLY A 8 -2.16 60.48 -3.69
N ARG A 9 -2.65 60.69 -4.93
CA ARG A 9 -3.21 59.61 -5.77
C ARG A 9 -2.14 58.69 -6.33
N SER A 10 -1.03 59.23 -6.82
CA SER A 10 0.08 58.44 -7.36
C SER A 10 0.71 57.53 -6.29
N LEU A 11 0.91 58.04 -5.07
CA LEU A 11 1.49 57.26 -3.96
C LEU A 11 0.57 56.11 -3.53
N LEU A 12 -0.75 56.35 -3.54
CA LEU A 12 -1.76 55.31 -3.26
C LEU A 12 -1.79 54.24 -4.35
N GLU A 13 -1.67 54.63 -5.63
CA GLU A 13 -1.56 53.70 -6.75
C GLU A 13 -0.31 52.82 -6.64
N PHE A 14 0.85 53.37 -6.22
CA PHE A 14 2.06 52.58 -5.99
C PHE A 14 1.90 51.59 -4.83
N ILE A 15 1.29 51.99 -3.71
CA ILE A 15 1.05 51.09 -2.57
C ILE A 15 0.09 49.97 -2.96
N VAL A 16 -0.99 50.30 -3.68
CA VAL A 16 -1.96 49.30 -4.17
C VAL A 16 -1.30 48.35 -5.17
N ALA A 17 -0.49 48.87 -6.10
CA ALA A 17 0.22 48.04 -7.07
C ALA A 17 1.23 47.10 -6.38
N LEU A 18 1.96 47.59 -5.36
CA LEU A 18 2.88 46.78 -4.56
C LEU A 18 2.14 45.72 -3.75
N ALA A 19 1.01 46.06 -3.13
CA ALA A 19 0.18 45.11 -2.38
C ALA A 19 -0.42 44.03 -3.30
N CYS A 20 -0.90 44.40 -4.49
CA CYS A 20 -1.36 43.42 -5.49
C CYS A 20 -0.22 42.53 -5.97
N GLY A 21 0.97 43.11 -6.21
CA GLY A 21 2.16 42.36 -6.61
C GLY A 21 2.59 41.32 -5.56
N THR A 22 2.60 41.70 -4.27
CA THR A 22 2.96 40.77 -3.19
C THR A 22 1.90 39.69 -2.99
N LEU A 23 0.61 40.01 -3.10
CA LEU A 23 -0.47 39.02 -3.04
C LEU A 23 -0.38 38.01 -4.18
N LEU A 24 -0.02 38.45 -5.39
CA LEU A 24 0.19 37.56 -6.54
C LEU A 24 1.37 36.61 -6.31
N LEU A 25 2.49 37.12 -5.79
CA LEU A 25 3.66 36.30 -5.47
C LEU A 25 3.31 35.22 -4.42
N LEU A 26 2.62 35.60 -3.35
CA LEU A 26 2.16 34.66 -2.31
C LEU A 26 1.17 33.62 -2.86
N ALA A 27 0.28 34.02 -3.77
CA ALA A 27 -0.67 33.11 -4.40
C ALA A 27 0.04 32.08 -5.29
N VAL A 28 1.05 32.52 -6.05
CA VAL A 28 1.87 31.64 -6.89
C VAL A 28 2.63 30.65 -6.00
N GLU A 29 3.34 31.11 -4.97
CA GLU A 29 4.05 30.22 -4.04
C GLU A 29 3.14 29.14 -3.46
N ARG A 30 1.95 29.53 -2.98
CA ARG A 30 0.96 28.57 -2.46
C ARG A 30 0.53 27.55 -3.50
N LEU A 31 0.30 27.97 -4.74
CA LEU A 31 -0.07 27.06 -5.82
C LEU A 31 1.06 26.06 -6.13
N TRP A 32 2.31 26.52 -6.17
CA TRP A 32 3.48 25.66 -6.38
C TRP A 32 3.65 24.63 -5.27
N PHE A 33 3.53 25.06 -4.01
CA PHE A 33 3.56 24.13 -2.87
C PHE A 33 2.45 23.10 -2.94
N TRP A 34 1.24 23.51 -3.32
CA TRP A 34 0.11 22.60 -3.46
C TRP A 34 0.32 21.57 -4.57
N GLN A 35 0.82 21.99 -5.74
CA GLN A 35 1.14 21.07 -6.85
C GLN A 35 2.26 20.10 -6.48
N ALA A 36 3.32 20.59 -5.83
CA ALA A 36 4.41 19.75 -5.36
C ALA A 36 3.92 18.71 -4.33
N ALA A 37 3.07 19.11 -3.40
CA ALA A 37 2.45 18.22 -2.42
C ALA A 37 1.59 17.14 -3.10
N MET A 38 0.73 17.53 -4.06
CA MET A 38 -0.10 16.59 -4.82
C MET A 38 0.73 15.59 -5.63
N HIS A 39 1.79 16.06 -6.29
CA HIS A 39 2.70 15.18 -7.03
C HIS A 39 3.44 14.22 -6.12
N TYR A 40 3.95 14.71 -4.98
CA TYR A 40 4.60 13.86 -3.99
C TYR A 40 3.67 12.76 -3.47
N GLN A 41 2.43 13.13 -3.10
CA GLN A 41 1.42 12.18 -2.64
C GLN A 41 1.14 11.11 -3.70
N SER A 42 0.86 11.52 -4.94
CA SER A 42 0.63 10.59 -6.06
C SER A 42 1.81 9.62 -6.28
N VAL A 43 3.05 10.11 -6.23
CA VAL A 43 4.25 9.26 -6.40
C VAL A 43 4.37 8.25 -5.25
N THR A 44 4.17 8.69 -4.00
CA THR A 44 4.27 7.80 -2.84
C THR A 44 3.19 6.71 -2.82
N ASP A 45 1.95 7.06 -3.17
CA ASP A 45 0.85 6.09 -3.26
C ASP A 45 1.06 5.10 -4.40
N ASN A 46 1.53 5.57 -5.56
CA ASN A 46 1.86 4.69 -6.69
C ASN A 46 3.01 3.74 -6.34
N ALA A 47 4.04 4.21 -5.64
CA ALA A 47 5.13 3.37 -5.17
C ALA A 47 4.66 2.31 -4.16
N ALA A 48 3.79 2.70 -3.22
CA ALA A 48 3.19 1.77 -2.27
C ALA A 48 2.33 0.71 -2.97
N TRP A 49 1.49 1.13 -3.93
CA TRP A 49 0.65 0.23 -4.70
C TRP A 49 1.47 -0.76 -5.55
N LEU A 50 2.55 -0.30 -6.19
CA LEU A 50 3.42 -1.12 -7.02
C LEU A 50 4.19 -2.15 -6.17
N ASP A 51 4.76 -1.73 -5.05
CA ASP A 51 5.50 -2.62 -4.17
C ASP A 51 4.58 -3.67 -3.51
N ALA A 52 3.36 -3.28 -3.10
CA ALA A 52 2.38 -4.23 -2.60
C ALA A 52 1.88 -5.21 -3.67
N SER A 53 1.72 -4.75 -4.92
CA SER A 53 1.38 -5.62 -6.05
C SER A 53 2.47 -6.66 -6.33
N LYS A 54 3.74 -6.24 -6.28
CA LYS A 54 4.90 -7.13 -6.43
C LYS A 54 4.99 -8.13 -5.28
N LEU A 55 4.76 -7.67 -4.04
CA LEU A 55 4.70 -8.53 -2.87
C LEU A 55 3.62 -9.60 -3.04
N LEU A 56 2.41 -9.22 -3.44
CA LEU A 56 1.31 -10.16 -3.67
C LEU A 56 1.66 -11.19 -4.76
N GLN A 57 2.28 -10.75 -5.85
CA GLN A 57 2.75 -11.67 -6.88
C GLN A 57 3.79 -12.67 -6.35
N GLN A 58 4.70 -12.23 -5.49
CA GLN A 58 5.67 -13.11 -4.86
C GLN A 58 5.01 -14.12 -3.90
N LEU A 59 3.98 -13.71 -3.15
CA LEU A 59 3.19 -14.62 -2.31
C LEU A 59 2.49 -15.69 -3.14
N LEU A 60 1.88 -15.31 -4.27
CA LEU A 60 1.22 -16.24 -5.19
C LEU A 60 2.21 -17.26 -5.78
N GLN A 61 3.40 -16.80 -6.17
CA GLN A 61 4.48 -17.69 -6.67
C GLN A 61 4.95 -18.67 -5.60
N ASP A 62 5.19 -18.19 -4.38
CA ASP A 62 5.59 -19.06 -3.28
C ASP A 62 4.48 -20.08 -2.93
N ALA A 63 3.21 -19.73 -3.14
CA ALA A 63 2.04 -20.58 -2.89
C ALA A 63 1.69 -21.56 -4.02
N GLU A 64 2.37 -21.50 -5.16
CA GLU A 64 2.08 -22.37 -6.32
C GLU A 64 2.26 -23.86 -6.01
N ASN A 65 3.23 -24.19 -5.14
CA ASN A 65 3.53 -25.56 -4.73
C ASN A 65 2.73 -26.01 -3.50
N THR A 66 1.64 -25.31 -3.16
CA THR A 66 0.79 -25.66 -2.02
C THR A 66 0.07 -26.98 -2.26
N ASP A 67 0.07 -27.87 -1.26
CA ASP A 67 -0.70 -29.10 -1.26
C ASP A 67 -2.15 -28.81 -0.85
N THR A 68 -3.09 -29.10 -1.75
CA THR A 68 -4.53 -28.85 -1.56
C THR A 68 -5.19 -29.79 -0.55
N ARG A 69 -4.60 -30.96 -0.29
CA ARG A 69 -5.25 -32.04 0.47
C ARG A 69 -5.34 -31.77 1.96
N THR A 70 -4.49 -30.87 2.46
CA THR A 70 -4.31 -30.58 3.88
C THR A 70 -4.70 -29.14 4.24
N LEU A 71 -5.21 -28.38 3.26
CA LEU A 71 -5.75 -27.04 3.49
C LEU A 71 -7.08 -27.15 4.24
N THR A 72 -7.09 -26.65 5.47
CA THR A 72 -8.31 -26.37 6.20
C THR A 72 -8.63 -24.89 6.04
N SER A 73 -9.90 -24.56 5.76
CA SER A 73 -10.36 -23.17 5.77
C SER A 73 -10.16 -22.64 7.19
N GLY A 74 -9.07 -21.91 7.38
CA GLY A 74 -8.56 -21.52 8.69
C GLY A 74 -8.57 -20.01 8.79
N GLU A 75 -9.46 -19.51 9.63
CA GLU A 75 -9.75 -18.12 10.00
C GLU A 75 -8.57 -17.36 10.66
N GLN A 76 -7.33 -17.73 10.38
CA GLN A 76 -6.15 -17.10 10.97
C GLN A 76 -5.80 -15.82 10.21
N GLN A 77 -6.50 -14.76 10.60
CA GLN A 77 -6.12 -13.39 10.27
C GLN A 77 -4.69 -13.15 10.78
N GLN A 78 -3.80 -12.65 9.92
CA GLN A 78 -2.41 -12.30 10.23
C GLN A 78 -1.37 -13.44 10.29
N CYS A 79 -1.75 -14.72 10.19
CA CYS A 79 -0.79 -15.80 10.01
C CYS A 79 -1.37 -16.94 9.17
N VAL A 80 -0.71 -17.26 8.07
CA VAL A 80 -1.14 -18.27 7.11
C VAL A 80 -0.07 -19.34 7.04
N LEU A 81 -0.46 -20.59 7.24
CA LEU A 81 0.42 -21.76 7.07
C LEU A 81 -0.09 -22.57 5.87
N LEU A 82 0.75 -22.68 4.85
CA LEU A 82 0.47 -23.37 3.60
C LEU A 82 1.31 -24.65 3.53
N PRO A 83 0.70 -25.83 3.63
CA PRO A 83 1.38 -27.10 3.40
C PRO A 83 1.85 -27.16 1.93
N GLN A 84 3.04 -27.69 1.69
CA GLN A 84 3.66 -27.77 0.35
C GLN A 84 3.71 -29.24 -0.11
N LYS A 85 3.68 -29.47 -1.43
CA LYS A 85 3.73 -30.83 -2.03
C LYS A 85 4.97 -31.64 -1.64
N ASN A 86 6.06 -30.99 -1.20
CA ASN A 86 7.29 -31.62 -0.73
C ASN A 86 7.26 -32.02 0.77
N GLY A 87 6.12 -31.85 1.45
CA GLY A 87 5.96 -32.14 2.88
C GLY A 87 6.42 -31.03 3.83
N THR A 88 6.92 -29.91 3.31
CA THR A 88 7.25 -28.73 4.13
C THR A 88 6.03 -27.84 4.31
N THR A 89 6.09 -26.90 5.24
CA THR A 89 5.03 -25.90 5.43
C THR A 89 5.62 -24.52 5.26
N LEU A 90 5.07 -23.77 4.31
CA LEU A 90 5.40 -22.38 4.07
C LEU A 90 4.52 -21.52 4.95
N GLY A 91 5.11 -20.60 5.70
CA GLY A 91 4.38 -19.68 6.56
C GLY A 91 4.49 -18.24 6.08
N PHE A 92 3.38 -17.52 6.20
CA PHE A 92 3.32 -16.07 6.09
C PHE A 92 2.71 -15.51 7.37
N ARG A 93 3.24 -14.38 7.86
CA ARG A 93 2.61 -13.66 8.97
C ARG A 93 2.79 -12.17 8.85
N ILE A 94 1.91 -11.43 9.49
CA ILE A 94 2.10 -9.99 9.70
C ILE A 94 2.73 -9.79 11.07
N LYS A 95 3.83 -9.06 11.11
CA LYS A 95 4.45 -8.59 12.35
C LYS A 95 4.98 -7.19 12.13
N SER A 96 4.66 -6.28 13.05
CA SER A 96 5.07 -4.87 12.96
C SER A 96 4.69 -4.21 11.63
N HIS A 97 3.46 -4.45 11.16
CA HIS A 97 2.95 -3.95 9.88
C HIS A 97 3.73 -4.39 8.63
N GLN A 98 4.49 -5.48 8.73
CA GLN A 98 5.22 -6.05 7.61
C GLN A 98 4.87 -7.53 7.44
N ILE A 99 4.84 -7.99 6.20
CA ILE A 99 4.74 -9.41 5.88
C ILE A 99 6.11 -10.05 6.07
N GLN A 100 6.09 -11.16 6.79
CA GLN A 100 7.24 -12.03 6.98
C GLN A 100 6.93 -13.42 6.45
N ARG A 101 7.95 -14.10 5.94
CA ARG A 101 7.89 -15.45 5.39
C ARG A 101 8.81 -16.40 6.13
N GLN A 102 8.39 -17.65 6.22
CA GLN A 102 9.21 -18.76 6.70
C GLN A 102 9.02 -19.98 5.80
N LYS A 103 10.11 -20.50 5.21
CA LYS A 103 10.05 -21.64 4.27
C LYS A 103 9.73 -22.97 4.95
N TYR A 104 10.06 -23.09 6.24
CA TYR A 104 9.85 -24.30 7.05
C TYR A 104 9.15 -23.92 8.37
N ALA A 105 7.93 -23.41 8.25
CA ALA A 105 7.14 -22.93 9.36
C ALA A 105 6.43 -24.09 10.06
N ARG A 106 6.77 -24.37 11.32
CA ARG A 106 6.02 -25.34 12.13
C ARG A 106 4.80 -24.69 12.78
N ASN A 107 4.92 -23.42 13.15
CA ASN A 107 3.87 -22.60 13.73
C ASN A 107 4.19 -21.10 13.56
N CYS A 108 3.20 -20.25 13.82
CA CYS A 108 3.30 -18.79 13.73
C CYS A 108 4.29 -18.17 14.73
N GLN A 109 4.54 -18.85 15.86
CA GLN A 109 5.37 -18.35 16.97
C GLN A 109 6.87 -18.64 16.80
N GLN A 110 7.24 -19.41 15.78
CA GLN A 110 8.63 -19.76 15.49
C GLN A 110 9.48 -18.49 15.27
N ARG A 111 10.79 -18.61 15.51
CA ARG A 111 11.78 -17.55 15.21
C ARG A 111 12.33 -17.70 13.78
N GLY A 112 13.12 -16.72 13.34
CA GLY A 112 13.84 -16.79 12.05
C GLY A 112 12.98 -16.47 10.83
N TRP A 113 11.92 -15.67 11.00
CA TRP A 113 11.10 -15.21 9.87
C TRP A 113 11.82 -14.13 9.07
N GLN A 114 11.72 -14.21 7.74
CA GLN A 114 12.31 -13.26 6.82
C GLN A 114 11.28 -12.19 6.45
N THR A 115 11.59 -10.92 6.70
CA THR A 115 10.75 -9.81 6.25
C THR A 115 10.75 -9.70 4.73
N MET A 116 9.57 -9.58 4.12
CA MET A 116 9.39 -9.45 2.67
C MET A 116 8.98 -8.04 2.25
N SER A 117 8.24 -7.33 3.09
CA SER A 117 7.71 -6.00 2.78
C SER A 117 8.46 -4.90 3.52
N SER A 118 8.54 -3.72 2.91
CA SER A 118 9.14 -2.53 3.53
C SER A 118 8.07 -1.64 4.15
N SER A 119 8.24 -1.26 5.43
CA SER A 119 7.35 -0.29 6.10
C SER A 119 7.64 1.17 5.71
N LEU A 120 8.50 1.40 4.71
CA LEU A 120 8.86 2.74 4.26
C LEU A 120 7.68 3.44 3.57
N HIS A 121 6.98 2.74 2.67
CA HIS A 121 5.92 3.31 1.83
C HIS A 121 4.51 2.95 2.29
N TYR A 122 4.33 1.79 2.93
CA TYR A 122 3.03 1.34 3.43
C TYR A 122 3.16 0.43 4.65
N TRP A 123 2.05 0.24 5.33
CA TRP A 123 1.84 -0.71 6.42
C TRP A 123 0.91 -1.81 5.94
N VAL A 124 1.29 -3.07 6.18
CA VAL A 124 0.39 -4.19 5.96
C VAL A 124 -0.59 -4.25 7.14
N GLU A 125 -1.88 -4.21 6.83
CA GLU A 125 -2.95 -4.32 7.82
C GLU A 125 -3.43 -5.77 7.95
N ASP A 126 -3.63 -6.44 6.82
CA ASP A 126 -4.25 -7.77 6.77
C ASP A 126 -3.69 -8.60 5.62
N VAL A 127 -3.58 -9.90 5.87
CA VAL A 127 -3.28 -10.93 4.88
C VAL A 127 -4.14 -12.14 5.22
N ALA A 128 -4.96 -12.53 4.27
CA ALA A 128 -5.85 -13.67 4.40
C ALA A 128 -5.76 -14.54 3.15
N VAL A 129 -5.92 -15.84 3.36
CA VAL A 129 -5.96 -16.83 2.29
C VAL A 129 -7.14 -17.73 2.56
N ASP A 130 -8.16 -17.63 1.70
CA ASP A 130 -9.33 -18.48 1.77
C ASP A 130 -9.17 -19.63 0.77
N TYR A 131 -9.41 -20.85 1.23
CA TYR A 131 -9.41 -22.03 0.38
C TYR A 131 -10.85 -22.35 -0.06
N LEU A 132 -11.08 -22.32 -1.37
CA LEU A 132 -12.35 -22.72 -1.97
C LEU A 132 -12.18 -24.13 -2.53
N THR A 133 -12.85 -25.08 -1.87
CA THR A 133 -12.82 -26.50 -2.23
C THR A 133 -13.34 -26.72 -3.64
N ALA A 134 -12.64 -27.58 -4.39
CA ALA A 134 -13.08 -28.09 -5.68
C ALA A 134 -14.47 -28.74 -5.56
N THR A 135 -15.43 -28.31 -6.38
CA THR A 135 -16.64 -29.10 -6.64
C THR A 135 -16.40 -30.06 -7.81
N ALA A 136 -17.32 -30.98 -8.09
CA ALA A 136 -17.17 -31.98 -9.15
C ALA A 136 -16.75 -31.43 -10.54
N ASN A 137 -16.97 -30.12 -10.78
CA ASN A 137 -16.67 -29.43 -12.04
C ASN A 137 -15.72 -28.22 -11.90
N THR A 138 -15.13 -27.96 -10.73
CA THR A 138 -14.28 -26.76 -10.53
C THR A 138 -12.95 -27.12 -9.86
N ALA A 139 -11.87 -26.55 -10.39
CA ALA A 139 -10.55 -26.71 -9.80
C ALA A 139 -10.48 -26.00 -8.42
N PRO A 140 -9.68 -26.51 -7.47
CA PRO A 140 -9.50 -25.86 -6.18
C PRO A 140 -8.85 -24.48 -6.36
N LEU A 141 -9.35 -23.49 -5.61
CA LEU A 141 -8.90 -22.10 -5.70
C LEU A 141 -8.38 -21.60 -4.35
N LEU A 142 -7.29 -20.85 -4.38
CA LEU A 142 -6.87 -19.98 -3.27
C LEU A 142 -7.27 -18.55 -3.57
N LEU A 143 -7.97 -17.92 -2.64
CA LEU A 143 -8.27 -16.50 -2.66
C LEU A 143 -7.33 -15.77 -1.71
N TRP A 144 -6.41 -15.01 -2.26
CA TRP A 144 -5.52 -14.14 -1.52
C TRP A 144 -6.14 -12.77 -1.34
N ARG A 145 -6.11 -12.25 -0.12
CA ARG A 145 -6.49 -10.88 0.21
C ARG A 145 -5.34 -10.20 0.96
N LEU A 146 -4.88 -9.08 0.43
CA LEU A 146 -3.83 -8.25 1.03
C LEU A 146 -4.37 -6.83 1.22
N ALA A 147 -4.40 -6.35 2.46
CA ALA A 147 -4.75 -4.97 2.76
C ALA A 147 -3.50 -4.21 3.22
N ILE A 148 -3.27 -3.05 2.60
CA ILE A 148 -2.22 -2.12 2.99
C ILE A 148 -2.77 -0.73 3.24
N LYS A 149 -2.00 0.05 3.97
CA LYS A 149 -2.28 1.44 4.30
C LYS A 149 -1.04 2.29 4.07
N THR A 150 -1.15 3.37 3.32
CA THR A 150 -0.04 4.31 3.10
C THR A 150 0.10 5.26 4.28
N ARG A 151 1.23 6.00 4.33
CA ARG A 151 1.46 7.00 5.38
C ARG A 151 0.40 8.10 5.40
N GLU A 152 -0.11 8.46 4.23
CA GLU A 152 -1.19 9.44 4.06
C GLU A 152 -2.58 8.84 4.29
N ASN A 153 -2.66 7.70 4.98
CA ASN A 153 -3.90 7.08 5.44
C ASN A 153 -4.79 6.54 4.29
N HIS A 154 -4.26 6.41 3.07
CA HIS A 154 -4.95 5.73 1.97
C HIS A 154 -4.87 4.23 2.13
N ARG A 155 -5.99 3.54 1.91
CA ARG A 155 -6.10 2.09 2.08
C ARG A 155 -6.29 1.42 0.73
N PHE A 156 -5.45 0.43 0.44
CA PHE A 156 -5.56 -0.41 -0.75
C PHE A 156 -5.84 -1.84 -0.34
N VAL A 157 -6.79 -2.49 -1.02
CA VAL A 157 -7.13 -3.89 -0.82
C VAL A 157 -6.96 -4.61 -2.14
N PHE A 158 -6.07 -5.60 -2.15
CA PHE A 158 -5.80 -6.45 -3.29
C PHE A 158 -6.43 -7.81 -3.07
N THR A 159 -7.14 -8.30 -4.08
CA THR A 159 -7.72 -9.65 -4.07
C THR A 159 -7.27 -10.39 -5.32
N ARG A 160 -6.71 -11.58 -5.16
CA ARG A 160 -6.24 -12.43 -6.27
C ARG A 160 -6.66 -13.87 -6.07
N GLN A 161 -7.12 -14.49 -7.15
CA GLN A 161 -7.46 -15.90 -7.20
C GLN A 161 -6.31 -16.67 -7.86
N GLN A 162 -5.97 -17.81 -7.29
CA GLN A 162 -4.98 -18.73 -7.82
C GLN A 162 -5.61 -20.11 -7.96
N VAL A 163 -5.61 -20.64 -9.18
CA VAL A 163 -5.98 -22.02 -9.45
C VAL A 163 -4.83 -22.91 -8.99
N LEU A 164 -5.11 -23.82 -8.07
CA LEU A 164 -4.12 -24.80 -7.66
C LEU A 164 -4.15 -25.99 -8.64
N GLN A 165 -2.98 -26.34 -9.15
CA GLN A 165 -2.84 -27.55 -9.94
C GLN A 165 -2.95 -28.77 -9.02
N PRO A 166 -3.75 -29.78 -9.38
CA PRO A 166 -3.94 -31.00 -8.57
C PRO A 166 -2.65 -31.78 -8.30
#